data_AF-A0A7G8E6W7-F1
#
_entry.id   AF-A0A7G8E6W7-F1
#
_cell.length_a   1.000
_cell.length_b   1.000
_cell.length_c   1.000
_cell.angle_alpha   90.00
_cell.angle_beta   90.00
_cell.angle_gamma   90.00
#
_symmetry.space_group_name_H-M   'P 1'
#
loop_
_entity.id
_entity.type
_entity.pdbx_description
1 polymer ?
#
loop_
_entity_poly.entity_id
_entity_poly.type
_entity_poly.pdbx_seq_one_letter_code
_entity_poly.pdbx_strand_id
1 'polypeptide(L)' 'MLIAQARRIYFAYLSSTPAGQEPLGVVVDPREPDGRVVFETPVLLPDEEFIAIDLIRGRTSRGRTRWKG' A
#
# COMPACT_ATOMS: atom_id res chain seq x y z
N MET A 1 3.36 13.86 1.71
CA MET A 1 3.53 13.10 0.43
C MET A 1 2.76 11.80 0.55
N LEU A 2 1.80 11.57 -0.35
CA LEU A 2 0.78 10.51 -0.24
C LEU A 2 1.33 9.08 -0.13
N ILE A 3 2.34 8.74 -0.93
CA ILE A 3 2.99 7.43 -0.90
C ILE A 3 3.67 7.16 0.45
N ALA A 4 4.22 8.18 1.10
CA ALA A 4 4.85 8.00 2.41
C ALA A 4 3.82 7.62 3.49
N GLN A 5 2.63 8.21 3.45
CA GLN A 5 1.53 7.87 4.35
C GLN A 5 1.00 6.45 4.08
N ALA A 6 0.76 6.12 2.82
CA ALA A 6 0.34 4.78 2.41
C ALA A 6 1.33 3.68 2.88
N ARG A 7 2.65 3.95 2.77
CA ARG A 7 3.69 3.05 3.28
C ARG A 7 3.65 2.88 4.79
N ARG A 8 3.35 3.94 5.56
CA ARG A 8 3.22 3.85 7.03
C ARG A 8 2.06 2.94 7.42
N ILE A 9 0.89 3.14 6.81
CA ILE A 9 -0.31 2.33 7.09
C ILE A 9 -0.06 0.86 6.72
N TYR A 10 0.48 0.61 5.53
CA TYR A 10 0.82 -0.75 5.10
C TYR A 10 1.84 -1.43 6.03
N PHE A 11 2.87 -0.70 6.49
CA PHE A 11 3.86 -1.26 7.41
C PHE A 11 3.28 -1.56 8.80
N ALA A 12 2.36 -0.73 9.29
CA ALA A 12 1.64 -0.99 10.53
C ALA A 12 0.81 -2.29 10.45
N TYR A 13 0.17 -2.55 9.30
CA TYR A 13 -0.54 -3.81 9.05
C TYR A 13 0.40 -5.02 9.06
N LEU A 14 1.53 -4.95 8.35
CA LEU A 14 2.52 -6.04 8.36
C LEU A 14 3.05 -6.34 9.77
N SER A 15 3.21 -5.30 10.60
CA SER A 15 3.74 -5.42 11.95
C SER A 15 2.74 -6.05 12.92
N SER A 16 1.44 -5.90 12.65
CA SER A 16 0.35 -6.44 13.48
C SER A 16 -0.17 -7.80 13.00
N THR A 17 0.13 -8.19 11.75
CA THR A 17 -0.45 -9.39 11.12
C THR A 17 0.62 -10.25 10.45
N PRO A 18 1.36 -11.10 11.19
CA PRO A 18 2.51 -11.87 10.70
C PRO A 18 2.24 -12.92 9.60
N ALA A 19 0.97 -13.18 9.28
CA ALA A 19 0.54 -14.05 8.19
C ALA A 19 -0.72 -13.50 7.50
N GLY A 20 -0.83 -12.17 7.43
CA GLY A 20 -1.98 -11.48 6.86
C GLY A 20 -2.18 -11.78 5.38
N GLN A 21 -3.44 -11.71 4.94
CA GLN A 21 -3.78 -11.74 3.52
C GLN A 21 -3.04 -10.62 2.77
N GLU A 22 -2.70 -10.86 1.50
CA GLU A 22 -2.15 -9.80 0.65
C GLU A 22 -3.24 -8.73 0.41
N PRO A 23 -3.02 -7.45 0.78
CA PRO A 23 -3.99 -6.41 0.56
C PRO A 23 -4.01 -5.94 -0.89
N LEU A 24 -5.16 -5.47 -1.35
CA LEU A 24 -5.31 -4.81 -2.65
C LEU A 24 -4.59 -3.45 -2.65
N GLY A 25 -4.60 -2.76 -1.50
CA GLY A 25 -3.92 -1.49 -1.31
C GLY A 25 -4.31 -0.84 0.02
N VAL A 26 -4.16 0.47 0.09
CA VAL A 26 -4.64 1.29 1.21
C VAL A 26 -5.44 2.46 0.69
N VAL A 27 -6.45 2.84 1.47
CA VAL A 27 -7.13 4.12 1.33
C VAL A 27 -6.52 5.10 2.32
N VAL A 28 -6.19 6.28 1.83
CA VAL A 28 -5.63 7.37 2.61
C VAL A 28 -6.52 8.59 2.49
N ASP A 29 -6.71 9.31 3.59
CA ASP A 29 -7.25 10.66 3.56
C ASP A 29 -6.06 11.61 3.77
N PRO A 30 -5.76 12.55 2.86
CA PRO A 30 -4.66 13.51 3.01
C PRO A 30 -4.81 14.43 4.23
N ARG A 31 -6.01 14.54 4.78
CA ARG A 31 -6.37 15.42 5.91
C ARG A 31 -6.24 14.72 7.25
N GLU A 32 -6.29 13.39 7.26
CA GLU A 32 -6.17 12.57 8.47
C GLU A 32 -4.83 11.82 8.49
N PRO A 33 -4.23 11.59 9.67
CA PRO A 33 -2.99 10.84 9.78
C PRO A 33 -3.18 9.33 9.50
N ASP A 34 -4.41 8.85 9.73
CA ASP A 34 -4.77 7.45 9.64
C ASP A 34 -5.28 7.07 8.24
N GLY A 35 -5.41 5.78 8.01
CA GLY A 35 -6.01 5.23 6.81
C GLY A 35 -6.28 3.75 6.98
N ARG A 36 -6.79 3.10 5.93
CA ARG A 36 -7.23 1.70 6.01
C ARG A 36 -6.58 0.83 4.95
N VAL A 37 -6.18 -0.37 5.34
CA VAL A 37 -5.80 -1.44 4.42
C VAL A 37 -7.06 -2.06 3.86
N VAL A 38 -7.11 -2.26 2.54
CA VAL A 38 -8.28 -2.81 1.86
C VAL A 38 -7.90 -4.09 1.11
N PHE A 39 -8.82 -5.05 1.11
CA PHE A 39 -8.67 -6.37 0.49
C PHE A 39 -9.63 -6.58 -0.69
N GLU A 40 -10.51 -5.62 -0.91
CA GLU A 40 -11.48 -5.54 -2.00
C GLU A 40 -11.52 -4.11 -2.56
N THR A 41 -12.24 -3.90 -3.66
CA THR A 41 -12.35 -2.57 -4.28
C THR A 41 -13.12 -1.61 -3.37
N PRO A 42 -12.48 -0.54 -2.86
CA PRO A 42 -13.13 0.34 -1.91
C PRO A 42 -14.05 1.34 -2.61
N VAL A 43 -15.15 1.70 -1.95
CA VAL A 43 -15.84 2.96 -2.22
C VAL A 43 -15.05 4.07 -1.52
N LEU A 44 -14.80 5.16 -2.25
CA LEU A 44 -14.01 6.29 -1.77
C LEU A 44 -14.92 7.47 -1.43
N LEU A 45 -14.64 8.12 -0.32
CA LEU A 45 -15.13 9.47 -0.05
C LEU A 45 -14.42 10.48 -0.97
N PRO A 46 -14.97 11.71 -1.12
CA PRO A 46 -14.44 12.70 -2.05
C PRO A 46 -12.96 13.07 -1.83
N ASP A 47 -12.51 13.06 -0.58
CA ASP A 47 -11.15 13.42 -0.19
C ASP A 47 -10.23 12.17 -0.07
N GLU A 48 -10.78 10.96 -0.18
CA GLU A 48 -10.02 9.72 -0.03
C GLU A 48 -9.32 9.34 -1.33
N GLU A 49 -8.07 8.87 -1.23
CA GLU A 49 -7.31 8.30 -2.33
C GLU A 49 -7.00 6.82 -2.08
N PHE A 50 -7.24 5.99 -3.10
CA PHE A 50 -6.81 4.60 -3.10
C PHE A 50 -5.41 4.47 -3.71
N ILE A 51 -4.50 3.84 -2.96
CA ILE A 51 -3.14 3.53 -3.41
C ILE A 51 -2.98 2.02 -3.49
N ALA A 52 -2.85 1.52 -4.72
CA ALA A 52 -2.62 0.11 -5.00
C ALA A 52 -1.32 -0.40 -4.36
N ILE A 53 -1.31 -1.65 -3.91
CA ILE A 53 -0.17 -2.24 -3.21
C ILE A 53 1.13 -2.22 -4.03
N ASP A 54 1.03 -2.35 -5.35
CA ASP A 54 2.16 -2.30 -6.29
C ASP A 54 2.87 -0.94 -6.28
N LEU A 55 2.15 0.15 -6.03
CA LEU A 55 2.72 1.49 -5.90
C LEU A 55 3.44 1.67 -4.57
N ILE A 56 2.95 1.04 -3.50
CA ILE A 56 3.46 1.17 -2.13
C ILE A 56 4.75 0.39 -1.93
N ARG A 57 4.77 -0.86 -2.42
CA ARG A 57 5.98 -1.70 -2.44
C ARG A 57 7.07 -1.11 -3.34
N GLY A 58 6.68 -0.13 -4.18
CA GLY A 58 7.48 0.38 -5.28
C GLY A 58 7.60 -0.67 -6.38
N ARG A 59 7.92 -0.24 -7.59
CA ARG A 59 8.40 -1.13 -8.66
C ARG A 59 9.72 -1.76 -8.21
N THR A 60 9.69 -2.73 -7.31
CA THR A 60 10.67 -3.81 -7.37
C THR A 60 10.27 -4.63 -8.59
N SER A 61 10.72 -4.14 -9.74
CA SER A 61 11.14 -4.99 -10.84
C SER A 61 12.26 -5.90 -10.31
N ARG A 62 11.90 -6.85 -9.44
CA ARG A 62 12.70 -8.05 -9.14
C ARG A 62 12.69 -9.03 -10.32
N GLY A 63 12.26 -8.55 -11.50
CA GLY A 63 12.52 -9.12 -12.82
C GLY A 63 13.66 -8.41 -13.58
N ARG A 64 14.67 -7.84 -12.91
CA ARG A 64 15.98 -7.69 -13.59
C ARG A 64 16.68 -9.04 -13.56
N THR A 65 16.37 -9.80 -14.61
CA THR A 65 17.06 -10.96 -15.14
C THR A 65 18.53 -10.99 -14.75
N ARG A 66 18.92 -12.12 -14.14
CA ARG A 66 20.28 -12.62 -14.05
C ARG A 66 20.98 -12.52 -15.42
N TRP A 67 21.84 -11.53 -15.63
CA TRP A 67 22.88 -11.59 -16.64
C TRP A 67 24.20 -11.91 -15.95
N LYS A 68 24.72 -13.11 -16.24
CA LYS A 68 26.11 -13.49 -16.00
C LYS A 68 26.99 -12.52 -16.78
N GLY A 69 27.93 -11.87 -16.10
CA GLY A 69 29.19 -11.41 -16.65
C GLY A 69 30.29 -12.27 -16.05
#